data_AF-A0A661ZQT5-F1
#
_entry.id   AF-A0A661ZQT5-F1
#
_cell.length_a   1.000
_cell.length_b   1.000
_cell.length_c   1.000
_cell.angle_alpha   90.00
_cell.angle_beta   90.00
_cell.angle_gamma   90.00
#
_symmetry.space_group_name_H-M   'P 1'
#
loop_
_entity.id
_entity.type
_entity.pdbx_description
1 polymer ?
#
loop_
_entity_poly.entity_id
_entity_poly.type
_entity_poly.pdbx_seq_one_letter_code
_entity_poly.pdbx_strand_id
1 'polypeptide(L)'
;MGKIRLEFEELTIHRPKKRWKLYFVIVAEHPDDPDKMLVTSLPESFIRVKPAMNNIISFEPEGVGTDGLFVLKREMPADRRLNVQVYLRHTRQSTRNLGSFLQNMESELGGDVFGIVTDILGTTNPWLVIAKKAVPMIGSVLSKIKDRDMGFVSMFEEFGSEFENEVELDRSNKFSTGNATIVWSWSIDED
;
A
#
# COMPACT_ATOMS: atom_id res chain seq x y z
N MET A 1 10.86 -5.97 21.47
CA MET A 1 10.95 -6.25 20.03
C MET A 1 10.35 -5.05 19.35
N GLY A 2 11.04 -4.44 18.38
CA GLY A 2 10.57 -3.20 17.78
C GLY A 2 9.38 -3.44 16.86
N LYS A 3 8.49 -2.46 16.75
CA LYS A 3 7.43 -2.46 15.75
C LYS A 3 7.94 -1.79 14.49
N ILE A 4 7.66 -2.39 13.35
CA ILE A 4 7.95 -1.79 12.05
C ILE A 4 6.73 -1.03 11.56
N ARG A 5 6.97 0.15 10.98
CA ARG A 5 5.96 1.01 10.39
C ARG A 5 6.35 1.36 8.95
N LEU A 6 5.35 1.38 8.08
CA LEU A 6 5.46 1.79 6.67
C LEU A 6 4.57 3.00 6.43
N GLU A 7 5.15 4.06 5.89
CA GLU A 7 4.45 5.28 5.49
C GLU A 7 4.86 5.66 4.06
N PHE A 8 3.93 6.28 3.32
CA PHE A 8 4.27 6.87 2.02
C PHE A 8 4.50 8.36 2.22
N GLU A 9 5.62 8.87 1.73
CA GLU A 9 6.03 10.27 1.92
C GLU A 9 5.66 11.13 0.72
N GLU A 10 5.95 10.64 -0.47
CA GLU A 10 5.69 11.39 -1.71
C GLU A 10 5.27 10.47 -2.86
N LEU A 11 4.34 10.95 -3.68
CA LEU A 11 4.02 10.39 -4.99
C LEU A 11 4.22 11.44 -6.09
N THR A 12 5.10 11.16 -7.04
CA THR A 12 5.32 11.97 -8.24
C THR A 12 4.80 11.27 -9.49
N ILE A 13 4.01 11.96 -10.32
CA ILE A 13 3.39 11.43 -11.55
C ILE A 13 4.04 12.04 -12.79
N HIS A 14 4.67 11.20 -13.61
CA HIS A 14 5.46 11.63 -14.78
C HIS A 14 4.62 11.87 -16.04
N ARG A 15 3.33 11.51 -16.01
CA ARG A 15 2.41 11.69 -17.14
C ARG A 15 1.94 13.15 -17.24
N PRO A 16 1.78 13.71 -18.46
CA PRO A 16 1.47 15.15 -18.67
C PRO A 16 0.06 15.56 -18.22
N LYS A 17 -0.83 14.60 -17.90
CA LYS A 17 -2.15 14.89 -17.34
C LYS A 17 -1.97 15.44 -15.92
N LYS A 18 -2.77 16.46 -15.56
CA LYS A 18 -2.67 17.16 -14.26
C LYS A 18 -3.87 16.97 -13.32
N ARG A 19 -4.78 16.06 -13.67
CA ARG A 19 -5.99 15.74 -12.86
C ARG A 19 -6.09 14.25 -12.68
N TRP A 20 -5.96 13.79 -11.44
CA TRP A 20 -5.99 12.37 -11.11
C TRP A 20 -6.91 12.11 -9.92
N LYS A 21 -7.38 10.87 -9.86
CA LYS A 21 -8.12 10.28 -8.74
C LYS A 21 -7.41 8.98 -8.45
N LEU A 22 -6.52 8.97 -7.49
CA LEU A 22 -5.56 7.89 -7.27
C LEU A 22 -5.90 7.13 -6.01
N TYR A 23 -5.66 5.83 -6.04
CA TYR A 23 -5.67 4.99 -4.86
C TYR A 23 -4.61 3.92 -5.03
N PHE A 24 -4.18 3.38 -3.91
CA PHE A 24 -3.27 2.26 -3.82
C PHE A 24 -4.05 1.00 -3.50
N VAL A 25 -3.59 -0.13 -4.03
CA VAL A 25 -3.94 -1.47 -3.54
C VAL A 25 -2.70 -2.02 -2.88
N ILE A 26 -2.83 -2.45 -1.63
CA ILE A 26 -1.74 -2.94 -0.80
C ILE A 26 -1.90 -4.44 -0.64
N VAL A 27 -0.82 -5.18 -0.86
CA VAL A 27 -0.71 -6.60 -0.54
C VAL A 27 0.44 -6.76 0.45
N ALA A 28 0.15 -7.24 1.65
CA ALA A 28 1.10 -7.42 2.73
C ALA A 28 1.04 -8.84 3.28
N GLU A 29 2.11 -9.29 3.92
CA GLU A 29 2.15 -10.59 4.59
C GLU A 29 1.28 -10.58 5.85
N HIS A 30 0.56 -11.69 6.10
CA HIS A 30 -0.18 -11.84 7.34
C HIS A 30 0.81 -11.95 8.52
N PRO A 31 0.56 -11.28 9.66
CA PRO A 31 1.52 -11.26 10.76
C PRO A 31 1.78 -12.62 11.38
N ASP A 32 0.72 -13.43 11.53
CA ASP A 32 0.77 -14.69 12.27
C ASP A 32 0.65 -15.95 11.41
N ASP A 33 0.49 -15.81 10.09
CA ASP A 33 0.20 -16.95 9.19
C ASP A 33 0.99 -16.84 7.88
N PRO A 34 2.11 -17.59 7.73
CA PRO A 34 3.01 -17.44 6.58
C PRO A 34 2.40 -17.91 5.24
N ASP A 35 1.29 -18.64 5.27
CA ASP A 35 0.57 -19.13 4.09
C ASP A 35 -0.53 -18.15 3.63
N LYS A 36 -0.71 -17.04 4.34
CA LYS A 36 -1.72 -16.02 4.06
C LYS A 36 -1.11 -14.66 3.77
N MET A 37 -1.87 -13.89 3.01
CA MET A 37 -1.59 -12.51 2.66
C MET A 37 -2.82 -11.67 2.94
N LEU A 38 -2.60 -10.37 3.08
CA LEU A 38 -3.62 -9.37 3.36
C LEU A 38 -3.70 -8.41 2.18
N VAL A 39 -4.92 -8.14 1.72
CA VAL A 39 -5.16 -7.18 0.64
C VAL A 39 -6.09 -6.08 1.12
N THR A 40 -5.68 -4.84 0.92
CA THR A 40 -6.58 -3.69 1.11
C THR A 40 -6.30 -2.62 0.07
N SER A 41 -6.89 -1.46 0.26
CA SER A 41 -6.66 -0.31 -0.60
C SER A 41 -6.81 0.99 0.17
N LEU A 42 -5.99 1.97 -0.17
CA LEU A 42 -5.91 3.23 0.55
C LEU A 42 -5.67 4.43 -0.38
N PRO A 43 -6.13 5.63 -0.01
CA PRO A 43 -7.10 5.86 1.06
C PRO A 43 -8.47 5.24 0.72
N GLU A 44 -9.40 5.20 1.68
CA GLU A 44 -10.77 4.67 1.45
C GLU A 44 -11.45 5.35 0.24
N SER A 45 -11.27 6.67 0.14
CA SER A 45 -11.69 7.45 -1.02
C SER A 45 -10.63 7.41 -2.14
N PHE A 46 -10.23 8.55 -2.68
CA PHE A 46 -9.11 8.65 -3.60
C PHE A 46 -8.37 9.97 -3.37
N ILE A 47 -7.08 9.96 -3.62
CA ILE A 47 -6.25 11.16 -3.66
C ILE A 47 -6.63 11.94 -4.91
N ARG A 48 -7.13 13.16 -4.71
CA ARG A 48 -7.51 14.06 -5.81
C ARG A 48 -6.35 14.98 -6.17
N VAL A 49 -5.64 14.65 -7.25
CA VAL A 49 -4.56 15.49 -7.75
C VAL A 49 -5.14 16.65 -8.56
N LYS A 50 -4.81 17.87 -8.15
CA LYS A 50 -5.23 19.12 -8.81
C LYS A 50 -4.07 19.67 -9.65
N PRO A 51 -4.35 20.50 -10.68
CA PRO A 51 -3.29 21.05 -11.53
C PRO A 51 -2.22 21.86 -10.79
N ALA A 52 -2.60 22.53 -9.70
CA ALA A 52 -1.68 23.33 -8.88
C ALA A 52 -0.62 22.49 -8.15
N MET A 53 -0.87 21.19 -7.96
CA MET A 53 0.07 20.29 -7.29
C MET A 53 1.23 19.87 -8.20
N ASN A 54 1.22 20.25 -9.48
CA ASN A 54 2.26 19.90 -10.46
C ASN A 54 2.59 18.40 -10.52
N ASN A 55 1.59 17.54 -10.29
CA ASN A 55 1.72 16.08 -10.23
C ASN A 55 2.63 15.54 -9.13
N ILE A 56 2.92 16.34 -8.10
CA ILE A 56 3.64 15.95 -6.90
C ILE A 56 2.64 15.95 -5.75
N ILE A 57 2.56 14.86 -5.00
CA ILE A 57 1.73 14.72 -3.81
C ILE A 57 2.67 14.40 -2.67
N SER A 58 2.86 15.36 -1.76
CA SER A 58 3.41 15.07 -0.44
C SER A 58 2.29 14.57 0.46
N PHE A 59 2.59 13.56 1.26
CA PHE A 59 1.70 12.97 2.24
C PHE A 59 2.03 13.43 3.66
N GLU A 60 3.07 14.24 3.83
CA GLU A 60 3.37 14.91 5.09
C GLU A 60 2.16 15.73 5.54
N PRO A 61 1.61 15.50 6.74
CA PRO A 61 0.50 16.29 7.24
C PRO A 61 0.97 17.68 7.64
N GLU A 62 0.05 18.64 7.55
CA GLU A 62 0.24 19.94 8.20
C GLU A 62 0.02 19.77 9.73
N GLY A 63 1.02 19.29 10.49
CA GLY A 63 0.95 19.13 11.96
C GLY A 63 1.90 18.08 12.56
N VAL A 64 1.92 17.95 13.90
CA VAL A 64 2.78 16.98 14.63
C VAL A 64 2.05 15.64 14.81
N GLY A 65 2.66 14.53 14.38
CA GLY A 65 2.27 13.19 14.86
C GLY A 65 2.09 12.07 13.82
N THR A 66 2.37 12.30 12.54
CA THR A 66 2.57 11.27 11.48
C THR A 66 3.43 11.93 10.41
N ASP A 67 4.43 11.27 9.84
CA ASP A 67 5.34 11.89 8.87
C ASP A 67 4.84 11.68 7.43
N GLY A 68 4.06 10.64 7.16
CA GLY A 68 3.47 10.36 5.84
C GLY A 68 2.08 9.72 5.86
N LEU A 69 1.66 9.18 4.72
CA LEU A 69 0.43 8.40 4.60
C LEU A 69 0.66 7.01 5.19
N PHE A 70 0.13 6.81 6.39
CA PHE A 70 0.21 5.54 7.11
C PHE A 70 -0.36 4.35 6.31
N VAL A 71 0.45 3.28 6.19
CA VAL A 71 0.09 2.06 5.44
C VAL A 71 -0.14 0.88 6.39
N LEU A 72 0.84 0.58 7.24
CA LEU A 72 0.78 -0.49 8.23
C LEU A 72 1.76 -0.25 9.38
N LYS A 73 1.47 -0.89 10.52
CA LYS A 73 2.36 -1.07 11.65
C LYS A 73 2.20 -2.48 12.22
N ARG A 74 3.29 -3.20 12.43
CA ARG A 74 3.26 -4.57 12.98
C ARG A 74 4.53 -4.90 13.75
N GLU A 75 4.50 -6.01 14.47
CA GLU A 75 5.72 -6.59 15.05
C GLU A 75 6.72 -6.99 13.95
N MET A 76 8.01 -6.78 14.26
CA MET A 76 9.12 -7.19 13.41
C MET A 76 9.06 -8.71 13.14
N PRO A 77 9.08 -9.15 11.87
CA PRO A 77 9.17 -10.56 11.51
C PRO A 77 10.43 -11.23 12.06
N ALA A 78 10.36 -12.53 12.37
CA ALA A 78 11.48 -13.28 12.96
C ALA A 78 12.72 -13.35 12.04
N ASP A 79 12.52 -13.35 10.73
CA ASP A 79 13.57 -13.32 9.72
C ASP A 79 14.01 -11.90 9.34
N ARG A 80 13.44 -10.87 10.00
CA ARG A 80 13.71 -9.44 9.76
C ARG A 80 13.52 -9.03 8.31
N ARG A 81 12.58 -9.66 7.60
CA ARG A 81 12.26 -9.34 6.21
C ARG A 81 10.78 -9.07 6.08
N LEU A 82 10.42 -8.09 5.28
CA LEU A 82 9.03 -7.84 4.93
C LEU A 82 8.94 -7.40 3.47
N ASN A 83 7.93 -7.90 2.78
CA ASN A 83 7.56 -7.38 1.47
C ASN A 83 6.14 -6.84 1.49
N VAL A 84 5.98 -5.64 0.95
CA VAL A 84 4.68 -5.04 0.67
C VAL A 84 4.61 -4.72 -0.82
N GLN A 85 3.60 -5.25 -1.50
CA GLN A 85 3.33 -4.90 -2.89
C GLN A 85 2.31 -3.78 -2.94
N VAL A 86 2.61 -2.75 -3.72
CA VAL A 86 1.78 -1.56 -3.85
C VAL A 86 1.44 -1.35 -5.31
N TYR A 87 0.16 -1.41 -5.64
CA TYR A 87 -0.36 -1.10 -6.98
C TYR A 87 -0.96 0.30 -6.98
N LEU A 88 -0.58 1.14 -7.93
CA LEU A 88 -1.18 2.46 -8.11
C LEU A 88 -2.25 2.39 -9.20
N ARG A 89 -3.44 2.90 -8.90
CA ARG A 89 -4.58 2.89 -9.81
C ARG A 89 -5.16 4.29 -9.93
N HIS A 90 -5.65 4.60 -11.13
CA HIS A 90 -6.40 5.82 -11.38
C HIS A 90 -7.87 5.51 -11.72
N THR A 91 -8.77 5.86 -10.80
CA THR A 91 -10.20 5.63 -11.02
C THR A 91 -10.87 6.69 -11.87
N ARG A 92 -11.87 6.27 -12.66
CA ARG A 92 -12.80 7.17 -13.36
C ARG A 92 -14.04 7.47 -12.55
N GLN A 93 -14.34 6.67 -11.53
CA GLN A 93 -15.55 6.81 -10.71
C GLN A 93 -15.54 8.13 -9.91
N SER A 94 -16.73 8.66 -9.61
CA SER A 94 -16.91 9.88 -8.81
C SER A 94 -16.66 9.63 -7.33
N THR A 95 -16.97 8.43 -6.87
CA THR A 95 -16.80 7.93 -5.50
C THR A 95 -16.11 6.56 -5.55
N ARG A 96 -15.51 6.17 -4.44
CA ARG A 96 -14.91 4.86 -4.23
C ARG A 96 -15.36 4.37 -2.86
N ASN A 97 -15.58 3.07 -2.73
CA ASN A 97 -15.97 2.44 -1.49
C ASN A 97 -15.05 1.24 -1.26
N LEU A 98 -14.39 1.19 -0.10
CA LEU A 98 -13.48 0.11 0.25
C LEU A 98 -14.20 -1.23 0.37
N GLY A 99 -15.39 -1.24 0.98
CA GLY A 99 -16.20 -2.46 1.12
C GLY A 99 -16.54 -3.11 -0.23
N SER A 100 -16.99 -2.33 -1.21
CA SER A 100 -17.27 -2.85 -2.56
C SER A 100 -16.00 -3.30 -3.29
N PHE A 101 -14.86 -2.66 -3.06
CA PHE A 101 -13.58 -3.13 -3.55
C PHE A 101 -13.23 -4.52 -2.98
N LEU A 102 -13.30 -4.69 -1.66
CA LEU A 102 -12.98 -5.97 -1.01
C LEU A 102 -13.95 -7.08 -1.41
N GLN A 103 -15.25 -6.79 -1.54
CA GLN A 103 -16.24 -7.76 -2.04
C GLN A 103 -15.97 -8.20 -3.49
N ASN A 104 -15.58 -7.27 -4.36
CA ASN A 104 -15.21 -7.61 -5.73
C ASN A 104 -13.94 -8.49 -5.76
N MET A 105 -12.95 -8.16 -4.93
CA MET A 105 -11.74 -8.99 -4.78
C MET A 105 -12.09 -10.39 -4.27
N GLU A 106 -12.95 -10.48 -3.27
CA GLU A 106 -13.41 -11.75 -2.70
C GLU A 106 -14.12 -12.61 -3.75
N SER A 107 -15.06 -12.03 -4.50
CA SER A 107 -15.79 -12.74 -5.56
C SER A 107 -14.89 -13.24 -6.68
N GLU A 108 -13.83 -12.50 -7.02
CA GLU A 108 -12.91 -12.83 -8.11
C GLU A 108 -11.83 -13.84 -7.71
N LEU A 109 -11.40 -13.83 -6.44
CA LEU A 109 -10.43 -14.79 -5.91
C LEU A 109 -11.09 -16.09 -5.44
N GLY A 110 -12.38 -16.07 -5.08
CA GLY A 110 -13.17 -17.26 -4.79
C GLY A 110 -12.63 -18.06 -3.59
N GLY A 111 -12.37 -19.36 -3.80
CA GLY A 111 -11.98 -20.31 -2.73
C GLY A 111 -10.64 -20.05 -2.06
N ASP A 112 -9.88 -19.05 -2.52
CA ASP A 112 -8.60 -18.66 -1.93
C ASP A 112 -8.72 -17.51 -0.93
N VAL A 113 -9.94 -17.19 -0.50
CA VAL A 113 -10.28 -16.11 0.44
C VAL A 113 -10.70 -16.69 1.78
N PHE A 114 -10.23 -16.08 2.87
CA PHE A 114 -10.53 -16.49 4.24
C PHE A 114 -11.42 -15.50 5.00
N GLY A 115 -11.83 -14.41 4.35
CA GLY A 115 -12.72 -13.38 4.90
C GLY A 115 -12.02 -12.04 5.15
N ILE A 116 -12.77 -11.09 5.71
CA ILE A 116 -12.30 -9.73 6.01
C ILE A 116 -11.97 -9.61 7.49
N VAL A 117 -10.81 -9.05 7.80
CA VAL A 117 -10.33 -8.76 9.16
C VAL A 117 -10.08 -7.26 9.34
N THR A 118 -10.06 -6.81 10.59
CA THR A 118 -9.74 -5.43 10.99
C THR A 118 -8.67 -5.48 12.08
N ASP A 119 -8.00 -4.36 12.35
CA ASP A 119 -7.04 -4.20 13.46
C ASP A 119 -5.82 -5.15 13.44
N ILE A 120 -5.46 -5.68 12.26
CA ILE A 120 -4.39 -6.69 12.12
C ILE A 120 -2.99 -6.10 11.84
N LEU A 121 -2.94 -4.91 11.24
CA LEU A 121 -1.68 -4.26 10.83
C LEU A 121 -1.58 -2.85 11.39
N GLY A 122 -2.03 -2.67 12.63
CA GLY A 122 -2.04 -1.36 13.31
C GLY A 122 -2.94 -0.33 12.62
N THR A 123 -3.82 -0.78 11.71
CA THR A 123 -4.74 0.05 10.95
C THR A 123 -6.17 -0.40 11.22
N THR A 124 -7.11 0.54 11.26
CA THR A 124 -8.55 0.25 11.35
C THR A 124 -9.17 -0.08 9.99
N ASN A 125 -8.38 0.00 8.91
CA ASN A 125 -8.85 -0.33 7.57
C ASN A 125 -9.14 -1.84 7.49
N PRO A 126 -10.26 -2.27 6.90
CA PRO A 126 -10.50 -3.68 6.65
C PRO A 126 -9.51 -4.26 5.63
N TRP A 127 -9.06 -5.48 5.88
CA TRP A 127 -8.17 -6.25 5.02
C TRP A 127 -8.84 -7.57 4.62
N LEU A 128 -8.77 -7.91 3.34
CA LEU A 128 -9.16 -9.22 2.85
C LEU A 128 -8.00 -10.20 3.06
N VAL A 129 -8.26 -11.28 3.78
CA VAL A 129 -7.30 -12.36 3.99
C VAL A 129 -7.39 -13.34 2.83
N ILE A 130 -6.26 -13.61 2.18
CA ILE A 130 -6.17 -14.48 1.00
C ILE A 130 -5.05 -15.49 1.16
N ALA A 131 -5.10 -16.59 0.41
CA ALA A 131 -4.01 -17.54 0.34
C ALA A 131 -2.81 -16.92 -0.40
N LYS A 132 -1.59 -17.18 0.07
CA LYS A 132 -0.36 -16.66 -0.55
C LYS A 132 -0.21 -17.05 -2.02
N LYS A 133 -0.67 -18.25 -2.40
CA LYS A 133 -0.73 -18.71 -3.79
C LYS A 133 -1.62 -17.87 -4.71
N ALA A 134 -2.53 -17.05 -4.16
CA ALA A 134 -3.43 -16.20 -4.91
C ALA A 134 -2.84 -14.81 -5.24
N VAL A 135 -1.69 -14.44 -4.65
CA VAL A 135 -1.03 -13.15 -4.94
C VAL A 135 -0.79 -12.90 -6.43
N PRO A 136 -0.31 -13.87 -7.24
CA PRO A 136 -0.14 -13.67 -8.68
C PRO A 136 -1.45 -13.31 -9.41
N MET A 137 -2.61 -13.67 -8.86
CA MET A 137 -3.92 -13.36 -9.44
C MET A 137 -4.35 -11.92 -9.19
N ILE A 138 -3.77 -11.20 -8.22
CA ILE A 138 -4.17 -9.82 -7.90
C ILE A 138 -4.06 -8.91 -9.13
N GLY A 139 -2.96 -8.99 -9.88
CA GLY A 139 -2.80 -8.20 -11.10
C GLY A 139 -3.89 -8.48 -12.14
N SER A 140 -4.31 -9.74 -12.29
CA SER A 140 -5.37 -10.12 -13.24
C SER A 140 -6.75 -9.65 -12.77
N VAL A 141 -7.06 -9.74 -11.47
CA VAL A 141 -8.29 -9.21 -10.89
C VAL A 141 -8.36 -7.69 -11.05
N LEU A 142 -7.28 -6.97 -10.73
CA LEU A 142 -7.21 -5.53 -10.91
C LEU A 142 -7.38 -5.12 -12.38
N SER A 143 -6.91 -5.94 -13.33
CA SER A 143 -7.07 -5.66 -14.77
C SER A 143 -8.54 -5.64 -15.25
N LYS A 144 -9.44 -6.34 -14.53
CA LYS A 144 -10.88 -6.36 -14.81
C LYS A 144 -11.59 -5.10 -14.33
N ILE A 145 -11.03 -4.42 -13.33
CA ILE A 145 -11.55 -3.13 -12.84
C ILE A 145 -11.30 -2.07 -13.91
N LYS A 146 -12.33 -1.29 -14.29
CA LYS A 146 -12.27 -0.23 -15.32
C LYS A 146 -11.47 1.03 -14.90
N ASP A 147 -10.46 0.84 -14.06
CA ASP A 147 -9.53 1.85 -13.62
C ASP A 147 -8.23 1.75 -14.40
N ARG A 148 -7.56 2.88 -14.60
CA ARG A 148 -6.29 2.90 -15.32
C ARG A 148 -5.18 2.36 -14.42
N ASP A 149 -4.42 1.44 -14.98
CA ASP A 149 -3.20 0.95 -14.37
C ASP A 149 -2.08 1.99 -14.41
N MET A 150 -1.46 2.24 -13.26
CA MET A 150 -0.25 3.05 -13.14
C MET A 150 0.96 2.20 -12.74
N GLY A 151 0.79 0.89 -12.63
CA GLY A 151 1.83 -0.08 -12.30
C GLY A 151 1.85 -0.48 -10.84
N PHE A 152 2.87 -1.26 -10.49
CA PHE A 152 3.11 -1.71 -9.12
C PHE A 152 4.58 -1.50 -8.73
N VAL A 153 4.85 -1.54 -7.43
CA VAL A 153 6.18 -1.55 -6.84
C VAL A 153 6.22 -2.57 -5.69
N SER A 154 7.37 -3.21 -5.51
CA SER A 154 7.66 -4.06 -4.35
C SER A 154 8.48 -3.25 -3.36
N MET A 155 7.99 -3.13 -2.15
CA MET A 155 8.68 -2.50 -1.02
C MET A 155 9.25 -3.61 -0.14
N PHE A 156 10.12 -4.43 -0.73
CA PHE A 156 10.86 -5.43 0.03
C PHE A 156 11.93 -4.73 0.85
N GLU A 157 12.03 -5.09 2.13
CA GLU A 157 13.09 -4.61 3.01
C GLU A 157 13.63 -5.75 3.88
N GLU A 158 14.94 -5.72 4.10
CA GLU A 158 15.64 -6.57 5.07
C GLU A 158 16.18 -5.65 6.16
N PHE A 159 15.56 -5.69 7.34
CA PHE A 159 15.85 -4.76 8.44
C PHE A 159 17.21 -5.10 9.05
N GLY A 160 18.29 -4.58 8.48
CA GLY A 160 19.67 -4.82 8.89
C GLY A 160 20.19 -3.84 9.94
N SER A 161 21.53 -3.72 10.00
CA SER A 161 22.23 -2.82 10.93
C SER A 161 22.06 -1.33 10.59
N GLU A 162 21.57 -1.01 9.39
CA GLU A 162 21.26 0.37 8.99
C GLU A 162 20.19 1.02 9.89
N PHE A 163 19.27 0.22 10.44
CA PHE A 163 18.26 0.67 11.39
C PHE A 163 18.77 0.77 12.84
N GLU A 164 20.04 0.46 13.12
CA GLU A 164 20.61 0.61 14.48
C GLU A 164 20.96 2.07 14.80
N ASN A 165 21.20 2.90 13.77
CA ASN A 165 21.59 4.31 13.93
C ASN A 165 20.57 5.28 13.34
N GLU A 166 19.69 4.80 12.46
CA GLU A 166 18.64 5.58 11.83
C GLU A 166 17.28 4.94 12.15
N VAL A 167 16.42 5.68 12.85
CA VAL A 167 15.10 5.20 13.29
C VAL A 167 14.13 5.07 12.11
N GLU A 168 14.39 5.81 11.04
CA GLU A 168 13.59 5.89 9.83
C GLU A 168 14.48 5.92 8.59
N LEU A 169 14.15 5.11 7.60
CA LEU A 169 14.87 5.00 6.33
C LEU A 169 13.94 5.21 5.15
N ASP A 170 14.24 6.24 4.37
CA ASP A 170 13.55 6.51 3.13
C ASP A 170 14.06 5.62 1.99
N ARG A 171 13.10 5.19 1.18
CA ARG A 171 13.33 4.46 -0.07
C ARG A 171 12.48 5.10 -1.16
N SER A 172 12.94 4.98 -2.40
CA SER A 172 12.16 5.45 -3.54
C SER A 172 12.29 4.51 -4.72
N ASN A 173 11.21 4.38 -5.49
CA ASN A 173 11.23 3.59 -6.71
C ASN A 173 10.11 4.00 -7.68
N LYS A 174 10.30 3.68 -8.95
CA LYS A 174 9.30 3.85 -10.00
C LYS A 174 8.31 2.70 -9.97
N PHE A 175 7.03 3.01 -10.18
CA PHE A 175 6.07 1.98 -10.53
C PHE A 175 6.46 1.33 -11.86
N SER A 176 6.15 0.04 -12.02
CA SER A 176 6.56 -0.79 -13.16
C SER A 176 6.23 -0.22 -14.55
N THR A 177 5.21 0.63 -14.67
CA THR A 177 4.86 1.30 -15.95
C THR A 177 5.72 2.53 -16.27
N GLY A 178 6.55 2.99 -15.33
CA GLY A 178 7.32 4.24 -15.40
C GLY A 178 6.49 5.52 -15.27
N ASN A 179 5.18 5.41 -15.04
CA ASN A 179 4.28 6.57 -15.03
C ASN A 179 4.28 7.35 -13.71
N ALA A 180 4.85 6.80 -12.64
CA ALA A 180 4.94 7.44 -11.34
C ALA A 180 6.16 6.92 -10.55
N THR A 181 6.60 7.71 -9.57
CA THR A 181 7.60 7.37 -8.55
C THR A 181 6.96 7.56 -7.18
N ILE A 182 7.21 6.64 -6.26
CA ILE A 182 6.81 6.76 -4.86
C ILE A 182 8.05 6.77 -3.97
N VAL A 183 7.97 7.58 -2.92
CA VAL A 183 8.88 7.60 -1.77
C VAL A 183 8.11 7.03 -0.59
N TRP A 184 8.74 6.13 0.16
CA TRP A 184 8.17 5.54 1.36
C TRP A 184 9.26 5.44 2.42
N SER A 185 8.85 5.48 3.68
CA SER A 185 9.74 5.31 4.80
C SER A 185 9.44 4.00 5.53
N TRP A 186 10.49 3.33 5.98
CA TRP A 186 10.42 2.26 6.96
C TRP A 186 10.95 2.81 8.28
N SER A 187 10.19 2.67 9.36
CA SER A 187 10.65 3.04 10.70
C SER A 187 10.56 1.87 11.67
N ILE A 188 11.49 1.83 12.63
CA ILE A 188 11.47 0.90 13.76
C ILE A 188 11.13 1.70 15.02
N ASP A 189 9.92 1.53 15.52
CA ASP A 189 9.52 2.08 16.81
C ASP A 189 10.04 1.13 17.91
N GLU A 190 10.98 1.60 18.72
CA GLU A 190 11.32 0.98 20.00
C GLU A 190 10.20 1.33 21.00
N ASP A 191 9.38 0.35 21.38
CA ASP A 191 8.38 0.50 22.45
C ASP A 191 9.04 0.86 23.80
#